data_AF-A0A1F0FU94-F1
#
_entry.id   AF-A0A1F0FU94-F1
#
_cell.length_a   1.000
_cell.length_b   1.000
_cell.length_c   1.000
_cell.angle_alpha   90.00
_cell.angle_beta   90.00
_cell.angle_gamma   90.00
#
_symmetry.space_group_name_H-M   'P 1'
#
loop_
_entity.id
_entity.type
_entity.pdbx_description
1 polymer ?
#
loop_
_entity_poly.entity_id
_entity_poly.type
_entity_poly.pdbx_seq_one_letter_code
_entity_poly.pdbx_strand_id
1 'polypeptide(L)'
;MKLFSSWVSGAAEIRHFVARPDNVLSNSGKDFYQPDWMRGVEAKAMWLVRISKVAKCIDPAFASRYYENLSVGVSLRAKELDSSLPESMKEDFDCSLFRWSEWLTYDEMSQHSMKGVKMLTTDHLEEAHQLMLPERTLIEAVITELSRYYLLKIGDLVAIPAMEQVWEMEREQGLFICNEQNEELVFLRIK
;
A
#
# COMPACT_ATOMS: atom_id res chain seq x y z
N MET A 1 -9.62 -1.57 12.91
CA MET A 1 -8.65 -2.41 12.17
C MET A 1 -7.30 -1.71 12.23
N LYS A 2 -6.16 -2.41 12.20
CA LYS A 2 -4.83 -1.77 12.09
C LYS A 2 -4.23 -1.99 10.71
N LEU A 3 -3.51 -1.00 10.21
CA LEU A 3 -2.71 -1.12 9.00
C LEU A 3 -1.24 -0.84 9.34
N PHE A 4 -0.33 -1.70 8.89
CA PHE A 4 1.10 -1.42 8.96
C PHE A 4 1.61 -1.16 7.55
N SER A 5 2.34 -0.08 7.30
CA SER A 5 2.94 0.17 5.98
C SER A 5 4.42 0.48 6.06
N SER A 6 5.17 0.02 5.06
CA SER A 6 6.54 0.43 4.80
C SER A 6 6.62 1.13 3.44
N TRP A 7 7.49 2.12 3.31
CA TRP A 7 7.86 2.70 2.01
C TRP A 7 9.22 2.20 1.50
N VAL A 8 9.87 1.33 2.27
CA VAL A 8 11.17 0.70 1.97
C VAL A 8 10.93 -0.69 1.42
N SER A 9 11.31 -0.92 0.15
CA SER A 9 11.11 -2.22 -0.50
C SER A 9 12.03 -3.28 0.10
N GLY A 10 11.55 -4.52 0.19
CA GLY A 10 12.30 -5.63 0.79
C GLY A 10 12.54 -5.53 2.31
N ALA A 11 12.01 -4.50 2.98
CA ALA A 11 12.20 -4.32 4.41
C ALA A 11 11.33 -5.28 5.24
N ALA A 12 11.94 -5.92 6.23
CA ALA A 12 11.24 -6.75 7.23
C ALA A 12 11.37 -6.22 8.67
N GLU A 13 12.33 -5.35 8.95
CA GLU A 13 12.58 -4.83 10.31
C GLU A 13 11.52 -3.81 10.73
N ILE A 14 11.12 -3.85 12.01
CA ILE A 14 10.04 -3.02 12.56
C ILE A 14 10.25 -1.51 12.35
N ARG A 15 11.50 -1.03 12.35
CA ARG A 15 11.84 0.40 12.18
C ARG A 15 11.37 1.00 10.85
N HIS A 16 11.07 0.15 9.86
CA HIS A 16 10.60 0.57 8.56
C HIS A 16 9.07 0.57 8.43
N PHE A 17 8.35 0.12 9.47
CA PHE A 17 6.89 0.03 9.45
C PHE A 17 6.23 1.08 10.35
N VAL A 18 5.23 1.75 9.80
CA VAL A 18 4.37 2.70 10.51
C VAL A 18 3.01 2.04 10.75
N ALA A 19 2.53 2.09 12.00
CA ALA A 19 1.16 1.70 12.33
C ALA A 19 0.22 2.86 11.99
N ARG A 20 -0.71 2.62 11.07
CA ARG A 20 -1.68 3.58 10.58
C ARG A 20 -3.09 3.20 11.07
N PRO A 21 -3.90 4.20 11.46
CA PRO A 21 -5.31 4.03 11.82
C PRO A 21 -6.17 3.65 10.59
N ASP A 22 -7.41 3.22 10.79
CA ASP A 22 -8.24 2.65 9.70
C ASP A 22 -8.85 3.68 8.74
N ASN A 23 -8.90 4.96 9.13
CA ASN A 23 -9.29 6.09 8.28
C ASN A 23 -8.39 6.26 7.03
N VAL A 24 -7.17 5.69 7.03
CA VAL A 24 -6.28 5.77 5.86
C VAL A 24 -6.83 5.00 4.65
N LEU A 25 -7.65 3.97 4.89
CA LEU A 25 -8.04 3.03 3.86
C LEU A 25 -9.25 3.54 3.08
N SER A 26 -9.11 3.62 1.76
CA SER A 26 -10.17 3.95 0.82
C SER A 26 -10.27 2.91 -0.30
N ASN A 27 -11.47 2.75 -0.85
CA ASN A 27 -11.66 1.95 -2.06
C ASN A 27 -11.22 2.77 -3.29
N SER A 28 -10.73 2.08 -4.31
CA SER A 28 -10.45 2.62 -5.65
C SER A 28 -11.64 3.41 -6.25
N GLY A 29 -11.34 4.29 -7.20
CA GLY A 29 -12.33 5.04 -7.98
C GLY A 29 -12.78 6.33 -7.32
N LYS A 30 -12.07 6.79 -6.29
CA LYS A 30 -12.32 8.04 -5.60
C LYS A 30 -11.19 9.02 -5.84
N ASP A 31 -11.55 10.29 -5.96
CA ASP A 31 -10.58 11.39 -5.98
C ASP A 31 -9.97 11.58 -4.58
N PHE A 32 -8.69 11.95 -4.55
CA PHE A 32 -8.01 12.43 -3.36
C PHE A 32 -7.98 13.96 -3.41
N TYR A 33 -8.68 14.60 -2.48
CA TYR A 33 -8.66 16.05 -2.34
C TYR A 33 -7.45 16.46 -1.50
N GLN A 34 -6.44 17.06 -2.14
CA GLN A 34 -5.21 17.48 -1.48
C GLN A 34 -5.53 18.55 -0.43
N PRO A 35 -5.27 18.29 0.87
CA PRO A 35 -5.50 19.29 1.91
C PRO A 35 -4.56 20.49 1.79
N ASP A 36 -5.00 21.67 2.21
CA ASP A 36 -4.21 22.91 2.15
C ASP A 36 -2.89 22.85 2.93
N TRP A 37 -2.83 22.00 3.98
CA TRP A 37 -1.62 21.83 4.78
C TRP A 37 -0.54 20.98 4.07
N MET A 38 -0.89 20.26 3.01
CA MET A 38 -0.01 19.34 2.31
C MET A 38 0.68 20.01 1.13
N ARG A 39 2.01 20.08 1.16
CA ARG A 39 2.83 20.64 0.08
C ARG A 39 3.39 19.51 -0.78
N GLY A 40 2.59 19.10 -1.76
CA GLY A 40 2.93 18.03 -2.69
C GLY A 40 2.59 16.63 -2.17
N VAL A 41 2.36 15.73 -3.11
CA VAL A 41 1.93 14.35 -2.84
C VAL A 41 2.93 13.39 -3.48
N GLU A 42 3.39 12.42 -2.71
CA GLU A 42 4.11 11.25 -3.22
C GLU A 42 3.15 10.07 -3.24
N ALA A 43 3.27 9.21 -4.25
CA ALA A 43 2.48 8.00 -4.38
C ALA A 43 3.39 6.78 -4.64
N LYS A 44 2.97 5.64 -4.10
CA LYS A 44 3.67 4.36 -4.29
C LYS A 44 2.66 3.22 -4.40
N ALA A 45 2.89 2.30 -5.34
CA ALA A 45 2.11 1.07 -5.45
C ALA A 45 2.47 0.10 -4.31
N MET A 46 1.46 -0.52 -3.72
CA MET A 46 1.58 -1.35 -2.53
C MET A 46 0.81 -2.66 -2.71
N TRP A 47 1.39 -3.75 -2.23
CA TRP A 47 0.66 -4.98 -1.95
C TRP A 47 0.10 -4.93 -0.54
N LEU A 48 -1.19 -5.20 -0.39
CA LEU A 48 -1.85 -5.35 0.89
C LEU A 48 -1.98 -6.83 1.21
N VAL A 49 -1.41 -7.26 2.33
CA VAL A 49 -1.56 -8.60 2.89
C VAL A 49 -2.57 -8.54 4.02
N ARG A 50 -3.60 -9.37 3.97
CA ARG A 50 -4.63 -9.44 5.01
C ARG A 50 -4.33 -10.52 6.02
N ILE A 51 -4.27 -10.13 7.29
CA ILE A 51 -4.13 -11.06 8.41
C ILE A 51 -5.41 -11.87 8.56
N SER A 52 -5.28 -13.20 8.51
CA SER A 52 -6.40 -14.16 8.58
C SER A 52 -6.56 -14.80 9.96
N LYS A 53 -5.54 -14.72 10.82
CA LYS A 53 -5.56 -15.27 12.20
C LYS A 53 -4.90 -14.32 13.19
N VAL A 54 -5.33 -14.38 14.45
CA VAL A 54 -4.74 -13.58 15.53
C VAL A 54 -3.29 -14.00 15.75
N ALA A 55 -2.33 -13.08 15.61
CA ALA A 55 -0.90 -13.34 15.72
C ALA A 55 -0.26 -12.49 16.83
N LYS A 56 0.51 -13.13 17.72
CA LYS A 56 1.38 -12.47 18.71
C LYS A 56 2.58 -13.36 18.97
N CYS A 57 3.79 -12.80 18.81
CA CYS A 57 5.05 -13.51 19.00
C CYS A 57 5.08 -14.88 18.28
N ILE A 58 4.67 -14.91 17.00
CA ILE A 58 4.58 -16.17 16.25
C ILE A 58 5.98 -16.67 15.89
N ASP A 59 6.13 -17.99 15.79
CA ASP A 59 7.34 -18.60 15.23
C ASP A 59 7.32 -18.44 13.69
N PRO A 60 8.44 -18.03 13.06
CA PRO A 60 8.54 -17.92 11.61
C PRO A 60 8.04 -19.16 10.85
N ALA A 61 8.24 -20.37 11.38
CA ALA A 61 7.83 -21.62 10.74
C ALA A 61 6.30 -21.76 10.59
N PHE A 62 5.51 -20.94 11.29
CA PHE A 62 4.05 -20.93 11.22
C PHE A 62 3.46 -19.68 10.55
N ALA A 63 4.30 -18.74 10.10
CA ALA A 63 3.86 -17.43 9.60
C ALA A 63 2.89 -17.52 8.40
N SER A 64 3.09 -18.50 7.51
CA SER A 64 2.23 -18.77 6.36
C SER A 64 0.76 -19.04 6.70
N ARG A 65 0.46 -19.41 7.95
CA ARG A 65 -0.91 -19.70 8.41
C ARG A 65 -1.70 -18.46 8.82
N TYR A 66 -1.05 -17.29 8.92
CA TYR A 66 -1.61 -16.06 9.48
C TYR A 66 -2.02 -15.03 8.42
N TYR A 67 -1.82 -15.33 7.15
CA TYR A 67 -2.37 -14.59 6.03
C TYR A 67 -2.93 -15.56 5.00
N GLU A 68 -3.77 -15.08 4.11
CA GLU A 68 -4.35 -15.90 3.04
C GLU A 68 -4.49 -15.09 1.77
N ASN A 69 -5.06 -13.89 1.90
CA ASN A 69 -5.42 -13.06 0.77
C ASN A 69 -4.58 -11.79 0.67
N LEU A 70 -4.32 -11.40 -0.57
CA LEU A 70 -3.62 -10.21 -0.98
C LEU A 70 -4.55 -9.33 -1.83
N SER A 71 -4.25 -8.04 -1.86
CA SER A 71 -4.82 -7.03 -2.75
C SER A 71 -3.70 -6.10 -3.20
N VAL A 72 -3.95 -5.28 -4.21
CA VAL A 72 -3.06 -4.19 -4.62
C VAL A 72 -3.69 -2.84 -4.29
N GLY A 73 -2.85 -1.81 -4.14
CA GLY A 73 -3.28 -0.45 -3.86
C GLY A 73 -2.19 0.58 -4.12
N VAL A 74 -2.52 1.84 -3.86
CA VAL A 74 -1.61 2.99 -3.93
C VAL A 74 -1.65 3.72 -2.60
N SER A 75 -0.49 3.83 -1.96
CA SER A 75 -0.32 4.68 -0.77
C SER A 75 0.09 6.08 -1.21
N LEU A 76 -0.50 7.08 -0.58
CA LEU A 76 -0.09 8.48 -0.67
C LEU A 76 0.72 8.87 0.56
N ARG A 77 1.57 9.87 0.39
CA ARG A 77 2.40 10.48 1.43
C ARG A 77 2.53 11.98 1.17
N ALA A 78 2.54 12.79 2.23
CA ALA A 78 2.89 14.19 2.09
C ALA A 78 4.37 14.30 1.72
N LYS A 79 4.69 14.98 0.60
CA LYS A 79 6.08 15.17 0.17
C LYS A 79 6.84 16.01 1.21
N GLU A 80 6.22 17.13 1.58
CA GLU A 80 6.68 18.02 2.64
C GLU A 80 5.63 18.12 3.74
N LEU A 81 6.11 18.21 4.97
CA LEU A 81 5.30 18.39 6.16
C LEU A 81 5.81 19.62 6.91
N ASP A 82 4.91 20.49 7.35
CA ASP A 82 5.27 21.62 8.20
C ASP A 82 5.83 21.09 9.54
N SER A 83 6.92 21.69 10.03
CA SER A 83 7.57 21.30 11.29
C SER A 83 6.67 21.37 12.54
N SER A 84 5.55 22.08 12.45
CA SER A 84 4.54 22.17 13.51
C SER A 84 3.58 20.98 13.55
N LEU A 85 3.54 20.14 12.51
CA LEU A 85 2.69 18.96 12.42
C LEU A 85 3.41 17.70 12.93
N PRO A 86 2.69 16.73 13.52
CA PRO A 86 3.26 15.45 13.88
C PRO A 86 3.79 14.71 12.64
N GLU A 87 5.00 14.17 12.71
CA GLU A 87 5.60 13.40 11.60
C GLU A 87 4.71 12.26 11.09
N SER A 88 3.84 11.69 11.94
CA SER A 88 2.91 10.65 11.53
C SER A 88 1.90 11.12 10.48
N MET A 89 1.54 12.41 10.46
CA MET A 89 0.69 13.05 9.45
C MET A 89 1.29 13.02 8.05
N LYS A 90 2.56 12.62 7.91
CA LYS A 90 3.15 12.34 6.60
C LYS A 90 2.46 11.19 5.89
N GLU A 91 1.87 10.24 6.62
CA GLU A 91 1.24 9.03 6.05
C GLU A 91 -0.12 8.67 6.67
N ASP A 92 -0.45 9.10 7.89
CA ASP A 92 -1.66 8.63 8.61
C ASP A 92 -2.94 9.43 8.36
N PHE A 93 -2.92 10.38 7.41
CA PHE A 93 -4.06 11.21 7.04
C PHE A 93 -5.16 10.41 6.32
N ASP A 94 -6.39 10.95 6.30
CA ASP A 94 -7.55 10.29 5.71
C ASP A 94 -7.34 9.92 4.23
N CYS A 95 -7.84 8.74 3.83
CA CYS A 95 -7.81 8.27 2.44
C CYS A 95 -6.40 8.26 1.81
N SER A 96 -5.36 8.05 2.60
CA SER A 96 -3.97 7.99 2.15
C SER A 96 -3.54 6.61 1.62
N LEU A 97 -4.48 5.67 1.45
CA LEU A 97 -4.26 4.37 0.81
C LEU A 97 -5.51 3.92 0.06
N PHE A 98 -5.44 3.89 -1.28
CA PHE A 98 -6.52 3.42 -2.15
C PHE A 98 -6.25 1.98 -2.55
N ARG A 99 -7.21 1.07 -2.40
CA ARG A 99 -7.03 -0.34 -2.77
C ARG A 99 -8.05 -0.83 -3.78
N TRP A 100 -7.67 -1.88 -4.49
CA TRP A 100 -8.59 -2.70 -5.28
C TRP A 100 -9.63 -3.34 -4.36
N SER A 101 -10.84 -3.59 -4.86
CA SER A 101 -11.94 -4.18 -4.08
C SER A 101 -11.69 -5.64 -3.76
N GLU A 102 -11.08 -6.36 -4.71
CA GLU A 102 -10.90 -7.80 -4.68
C GLU A 102 -9.74 -8.24 -3.79
N TRP A 103 -9.90 -9.45 -3.25
CA TRP A 103 -8.91 -10.13 -2.45
C TRP A 103 -8.67 -11.49 -3.09
N LEU A 104 -7.43 -11.74 -3.50
CA LEU A 104 -7.02 -12.99 -4.12
C LEU A 104 -6.06 -13.73 -3.21
N THR A 105 -6.05 -15.05 -3.27
CA THR A 105 -4.97 -15.84 -2.64
C THR A 105 -3.63 -15.46 -3.27
N TYR A 106 -2.52 -15.77 -2.59
CA TYR A 106 -1.19 -15.54 -3.16
C TYR A 106 -1.00 -16.24 -4.52
N ASP A 107 -1.49 -17.46 -4.68
CA ASP A 107 -1.30 -18.23 -5.91
C ASP A 107 -2.14 -17.66 -7.06
N GLU A 108 -3.38 -17.24 -6.80
CA GLU A 108 -4.18 -16.49 -7.78
C GLU A 108 -3.49 -15.17 -8.14
N MET A 109 -2.99 -14.42 -7.15
CA MET A 109 -2.28 -13.16 -7.39
C MET A 109 -1.02 -13.35 -8.24
N SER A 110 -0.29 -14.46 -8.05
CA SER A 110 0.91 -14.79 -8.84
C SER A 110 0.63 -15.06 -10.32
N GLN A 111 -0.62 -15.35 -10.67
CA GLN A 111 -1.07 -15.51 -12.05
C GLN A 111 -1.47 -14.17 -12.70
N HIS A 112 -1.52 -13.09 -11.92
CA HIS A 112 -1.86 -11.75 -12.40
C HIS A 112 -0.59 -10.89 -12.52
N SER A 113 -0.24 -10.56 -13.75
CA SER A 113 0.75 -9.52 -14.02
C SER A 113 0.05 -8.16 -14.02
N MET A 114 0.61 -7.23 -13.24
CA MET A 114 0.05 -5.91 -13.00
C MET A 114 1.09 -4.84 -13.23
N LYS A 115 0.64 -3.68 -13.71
CA LYS A 115 1.50 -2.51 -13.92
C LYS A 115 0.83 -1.26 -13.35
N GLY A 116 1.65 -0.38 -12.79
CA GLY A 116 1.25 0.96 -12.36
C GLY A 116 1.59 2.00 -13.43
N VAL A 117 0.68 2.93 -13.67
CA VAL A 117 0.81 3.95 -14.71
C VAL A 117 0.37 5.30 -14.14
N LYS A 118 1.28 6.28 -14.15
CA LYS A 118 0.94 7.65 -13.81
C LYS A 118 0.34 8.37 -15.02
N MET A 119 -0.75 9.08 -14.78
CA MET A 119 -1.45 9.91 -15.73
C MET A 119 -1.14 11.38 -15.45
N LEU A 120 -0.48 12.05 -16.40
CA LEU A 120 -0.13 13.47 -16.30
C LEU A 120 -1.28 14.36 -16.76
N THR A 121 -1.96 13.96 -17.83
CA THR A 121 -3.23 14.54 -18.31
C THR A 121 -4.09 13.41 -18.88
N THR A 122 -5.35 13.70 -19.23
CA THR A 122 -6.25 12.71 -19.85
C THR A 122 -5.65 12.01 -21.07
N ASP A 123 -4.79 12.71 -21.83
CA ASP A 123 -4.19 12.21 -23.07
C ASP A 123 -2.70 11.87 -22.94
N HIS A 124 -2.11 12.01 -21.74
CA HIS A 124 -0.68 11.80 -21.53
C HIS A 124 -0.41 10.92 -20.30
N LEU A 125 0.14 9.74 -20.58
CA LEU A 125 0.53 8.73 -19.59
C LEU A 125 2.06 8.63 -19.55
N GLU A 126 2.61 8.44 -18.35
CA GLU A 126 4.00 8.05 -18.16
C GLU A 126 4.21 6.57 -18.54
N GLU A 127 5.48 6.15 -18.55
CA GLU A 127 5.84 4.75 -18.74
C GLU A 127 5.20 3.85 -17.67
N ALA A 128 4.75 2.67 -18.08
CA ALA A 128 4.18 1.70 -17.17
C ALA A 128 5.28 0.96 -16.38
N HIS A 129 5.11 0.87 -15.07
CA HIS A 129 6.03 0.16 -14.20
C HIS A 129 5.42 -1.17 -13.76
N GLN A 130 6.12 -2.27 -14.02
CA GLN A 130 5.70 -3.60 -13.58
C GLN A 130 5.70 -3.68 -12.05
N LEU A 131 4.62 -4.23 -11.48
CA LEU A 131 4.52 -4.50 -10.06
C LEU A 131 5.11 -5.87 -9.76
N MET A 132 6.02 -5.92 -8.79
CA MET A 132 6.68 -7.15 -8.36
C MET A 132 5.93 -7.72 -7.16
N LEU A 133 5.38 -8.93 -7.29
CA LEU A 133 4.77 -9.63 -6.17
C LEU A 133 5.87 -9.94 -5.12
N PRO A 134 5.70 -9.56 -3.84
CA PRO A 134 6.67 -9.88 -2.80
C PRO A 134 6.74 -11.40 -2.59
N GLU A 135 7.95 -11.91 -2.36
CA GLU A 135 8.13 -13.30 -1.98
C GLU A 135 7.38 -13.62 -0.67
N ARG A 136 6.85 -14.85 -0.57
CA ARG A 136 6.20 -15.34 0.66
C ARG A 136 7.09 -15.19 1.89
N THR A 137 8.38 -15.46 1.74
CA THR A 137 9.41 -15.32 2.79
C THR A 137 9.47 -13.91 3.36
N LEU A 138 9.35 -12.87 2.52
CA LEU A 138 9.29 -11.48 2.95
C LEU A 138 7.99 -11.19 3.72
N ILE A 139 6.85 -11.62 3.19
CA ILE A 139 5.54 -11.46 3.87
C ILE A 139 5.58 -12.09 5.25
N GLU A 140 6.06 -13.34 5.33
CA GLU A 140 6.18 -14.13 6.55
C GLU A 140 7.13 -13.49 7.56
N ALA A 141 8.27 -12.97 7.10
CA ALA A 141 9.22 -12.24 7.94
C ALA A 141 8.61 -10.96 8.53
N VAL A 142 7.90 -10.17 7.71
CA VAL A 142 7.22 -8.95 8.16
C VAL A 142 6.14 -9.28 9.20
N ILE A 143 5.26 -10.25 8.93
CA ILE A 143 4.20 -10.63 9.88
C ILE A 143 4.82 -11.12 11.19
N THR A 144 5.88 -11.92 11.11
CA THR A 144 6.59 -12.42 12.29
C THR A 144 7.15 -11.26 13.12
N GLU A 145 7.89 -10.35 12.48
CA GLU A 145 8.49 -9.19 13.15
C GLU A 145 7.43 -8.28 13.77
N LEU A 146 6.40 -7.90 13.02
CA LEU A 146 5.29 -7.09 13.53
C LEU A 146 4.62 -7.74 14.75
N SER A 147 4.41 -9.07 14.71
CA SER A 147 3.76 -9.81 15.80
C SER A 147 4.55 -9.78 17.13
N ARG A 148 5.88 -9.57 17.08
CA ARG A 148 6.70 -9.47 18.30
C ARG A 148 6.31 -8.25 19.13
N TYR A 149 5.94 -7.16 18.47
CA TYR A 149 5.58 -5.89 19.14
C TYR A 149 4.06 -5.73 19.24
N TYR A 150 3.32 -6.07 18.20
CA TYR A 150 1.87 -5.85 18.12
C TYR A 150 1.08 -7.15 18.16
N LEU A 151 -0.12 -7.09 18.73
CA LEU A 151 -1.14 -8.11 18.50
C LEU A 151 -1.79 -7.84 17.14
N LEU A 152 -1.52 -8.70 16.15
CA LEU A 152 -2.20 -8.65 14.86
C LEU A 152 -3.54 -9.37 14.98
N LYS A 153 -4.61 -8.70 14.60
CA LYS A 153 -5.99 -9.21 14.65
C LYS A 153 -6.43 -9.61 13.25
N ILE A 154 -7.44 -10.48 13.19
CA ILE A 154 -8.09 -10.83 11.92
C ILE A 154 -8.59 -9.56 11.24
N GLY A 155 -8.24 -9.39 9.96
CA GLY A 155 -8.57 -8.23 9.16
C GLY A 155 -7.59 -7.06 9.25
N ASP A 156 -6.59 -7.11 10.13
CA ASP A 156 -5.48 -6.16 10.06
C ASP A 156 -4.72 -6.32 8.73
N LEU A 157 -4.11 -5.24 8.26
CA LEU A 157 -3.43 -5.19 6.97
C LEU A 157 -1.95 -4.88 7.13
N VAL A 158 -1.14 -5.45 6.22
CA VAL A 158 0.28 -5.12 6.06
C VAL A 158 0.47 -4.68 4.61
N ALA A 159 0.90 -3.45 4.41
CA ALA A 159 1.17 -2.85 3.10
C ALA A 159 2.68 -2.83 2.82
N ILE A 160 3.10 -3.52 1.76
CA ILE A 160 4.49 -3.69 1.35
C ILE A 160 4.67 -3.05 -0.04
N PRO A 161 5.75 -2.31 -0.31
CA PRO A 161 6.02 -1.75 -1.63
C PRO A 161 5.96 -2.80 -2.74
N ALA A 162 5.23 -2.50 -3.82
CA ALA A 162 5.18 -3.32 -5.02
C ALA A 162 6.35 -3.03 -5.99
N MET A 163 7.07 -1.95 -5.75
CA MET A 163 8.19 -1.48 -6.56
C MET A 163 8.97 -0.40 -5.79
N GLU A 164 10.19 -0.10 -6.24
CA GLU A 164 11.01 0.96 -5.65
C GLU A 164 10.53 2.36 -6.02
N GLN A 165 9.98 2.51 -7.23
CA GLN A 165 9.59 3.79 -7.79
C GLN A 165 8.64 4.56 -6.86
N VAL A 166 8.86 5.87 -6.78
CA VAL A 166 7.96 6.83 -6.15
C VAL A 166 7.49 7.76 -7.24
N TRP A 167 6.19 8.03 -7.28
CA TRP A 167 5.61 9.03 -8.16
C TRP A 167 5.38 10.31 -7.39
N GLU A 168 5.95 11.41 -7.86
CA GLU A 168 5.50 12.73 -7.45
C GLU A 168 4.21 13.06 -8.19
N MET A 169 3.21 13.55 -7.46
CA MET A 169 1.88 13.80 -7.97
C MET A 169 1.52 15.28 -7.79
N GLU A 170 1.00 15.87 -8.85
CA GLU A 170 0.43 17.22 -8.86
C GLU A 170 -1.10 17.15 -8.96
N ARG A 171 -1.78 18.27 -8.71
CA ARG A 171 -3.23 18.37 -8.92
C ARG A 171 -3.60 18.04 -10.35
N GLU A 172 -4.77 17.44 -10.52
CA GLU A 172 -5.33 16.91 -11.77
C GLU A 172 -4.60 15.70 -12.37
N GLN A 173 -3.42 15.32 -11.85
CA GLN A 173 -2.76 14.07 -12.21
C GLN A 173 -3.47 12.89 -11.55
N GLY A 174 -3.36 11.72 -12.16
CA GLY A 174 -3.88 10.48 -11.60
C GLY A 174 -2.89 9.34 -11.66
N LEU A 175 -3.23 8.26 -10.98
CA LEU A 175 -2.41 7.06 -10.93
C LEU A 175 -3.34 5.86 -10.93
N PHE A 176 -3.06 4.90 -11.81
CA PHE A 176 -3.81 3.66 -11.85
C PHE A 176 -2.93 2.43 -11.91
N ILE A 177 -3.49 1.32 -11.44
CA ILE A 177 -2.94 -0.02 -11.55
C ILE A 177 -3.88 -0.81 -12.44
N CYS A 178 -3.33 -1.46 -13.46
CA CYS A 178 -4.10 -2.30 -14.36
C CYS A 178 -3.44 -3.68 -14.57
N ASN A 179 -4.24 -4.65 -15.01
CA ASN A 179 -3.76 -5.97 -15.41
C ASN A 179 -3.26 -5.98 -16.88
N GLU A 180 -2.86 -7.16 -17.36
CA GLU A 180 -2.39 -7.35 -18.75
C GLU A 180 -3.45 -7.01 -19.81
N GLN A 181 -4.73 -7.15 -19.47
CA GLN A 181 -5.86 -6.81 -20.33
C GLN A 181 -6.18 -5.29 -20.32
N ASN A 182 -5.39 -4.50 -19.57
CA ASN A 182 -5.61 -3.07 -19.30
C ASN A 182 -6.93 -2.80 -18.56
N GLU A 183 -7.48 -3.77 -17.85
CA GLU A 183 -8.56 -3.52 -16.91
C GLU A 183 -8.03 -2.76 -15.71
N GLU A 184 -8.68 -1.66 -15.37
CA GLU A 184 -8.34 -0.81 -14.24
C GLU A 184 -8.74 -1.48 -12.93
N LEU A 185 -7.77 -1.69 -12.05
CA LEU A 185 -7.96 -2.32 -10.73
C LEU A 185 -7.99 -1.25 -9.62
N VAL A 186 -7.07 -0.29 -9.72
CA VAL A 186 -6.95 0.84 -8.79
C VAL A 186 -6.87 2.12 -9.61
N PHE A 187 -7.63 3.14 -9.24
CA PHE A 187 -7.50 4.49 -9.79
C PHE A 187 -7.72 5.52 -8.69
N LEU A 188 -6.89 6.56 -8.74
CA LEU A 188 -7.07 7.79 -7.99
C LEU A 188 -6.65 8.99 -8.84
N ARG A 189 -7.27 10.13 -8.58
CA ARG A 189 -6.89 11.44 -9.12
C ARG A 189 -6.67 12.41 -7.98
N ILE A 190 -5.63 13.24 -8.08
CA ILE A 190 -5.39 14.32 -7.13
C ILE A 190 -6.25 15.53 -7.53
N LYS A 191 -7.01 16.07 -6.58
CA LYS A 191 -7.87 17.24 -6.73
C LYS A 191 -7.45 18.36 -5.80
#